data_AF-A0A9J6C4X8-F1
#
_entry.id   AF-A0A9J6C4X8-F1
#
_cell.length_a   1.000
_cell.length_b   1.000
_cell.length_c   1.000
_cell.angle_alpha   90.00
_cell.angle_beta   90.00
_cell.angle_gamma   90.00
#
_symmetry.space_group_name_H-M   'P 1'
#
loop_
_entity.id
_entity.type
_entity.pdbx_description
1 polymer ?
#
loop_
_entity_poly.entity_id
_entity_poly.type
_entity_poly.pdbx_seq_one_letter_code
_entity_poly.pdbx_strand_id
1 'polypeptide(L)' 'MILHFRLHSGIKPFACHLCPKRFSKKHHLGTHLNYHLNLKPYMCLNEGCEQKFTQSSNMRTHMKKCPHRKVEN' A
#
# COMPACT_ATOMS: atom_id res chain seq x y z
N MET A 1 -28.70 -2.44 -2.37
CA MET A 1 -28.42 -2.18 -3.80
C MET A 1 -27.63 -0.89 -4.09
N ILE A 2 -27.34 0.00 -3.11
CA ILE A 2 -26.58 1.25 -3.38
C ILE A 2 -25.07 1.00 -3.60
N LEU A 3 -24.50 0.00 -2.91
CA LEU A 3 -23.07 -0.35 -3.02
C LEU A 3 -22.68 -0.95 -4.38
N HIS A 4 -23.60 -1.69 -5.02
CA HIS A 4 -23.39 -2.28 -6.34
C HIS A 4 -23.38 -1.22 -7.46
N PHE A 5 -24.28 -0.24 -7.41
CA PHE A 5 -24.32 0.88 -8.36
C PHE A 5 -23.06 1.75 -8.34
N ARG A 6 -22.42 1.87 -7.18
CA ARG A 6 -21.19 2.66 -7.02
C ARG A 6 -20.01 2.08 -7.81
N LEU A 7 -20.00 0.77 -8.04
CA LEU A 7 -18.99 0.07 -8.85
C LEU A 7 -19.22 0.28 -10.36
N HIS A 8 -20.48 0.31 -10.82
CA HIS A 8 -20.80 0.55 -12.23
C HIS A 8 -20.61 2.01 -12.67
N SER A 9 -20.76 2.98 -11.77
CA SER A 9 -20.73 4.41 -12.11
C SER A 9 -19.33 5.04 -12.14
N GLY A 10 -18.27 4.27 -11.87
CA GLY A 10 -16.89 4.81 -11.83
C GLY A 10 -16.64 5.87 -10.74
N ILE A 11 -17.53 5.96 -9.73
CA ILE A 11 -17.44 6.98 -8.69
C ILE A 11 -16.22 6.69 -7.82
N LYS A 12 -15.30 7.65 -7.79
CA LYS A 12 -14.08 7.64 -6.97
C LYS A 12 -14.20 8.75 -5.93
N PRO A 13 -14.85 8.50 -4.78
CA PRO A 13 -15.19 9.56 -3.82
C PRO A 13 -13.97 10.08 -3.05
N PHE A 14 -12.85 9.35 -3.06
CA PHE A 14 -11.64 9.73 -2.33
C PHE A 14 -10.66 10.43 -3.27
N ALA A 15 -10.54 11.75 -3.17
CA ALA A 15 -9.60 12.53 -3.97
C ALA A 15 -8.26 12.73 -3.25
N CYS A 16 -7.16 12.74 -4.01
CA CYS A 16 -5.88 13.24 -3.53
C CYS A 16 -5.89 14.77 -3.54
N HIS A 17 -5.33 15.39 -2.49
CA HIS A 17 -5.21 16.85 -2.41
C HIS A 17 -3.90 17.38 -3.01
N LEU A 18 -2.97 16.49 -3.39
CA LEU A 18 -1.67 16.84 -3.97
C LEU A 18 -1.62 16.62 -5.49
N CYS A 19 -2.57 15.89 -6.05
CA CYS A 19 -2.66 15.62 -7.49
C CYS A 19 -4.10 15.30 -7.90
N PRO A 20 -4.45 15.33 -9.20
CA PRO A 20 -5.83 15.11 -9.67
C PRO A 20 -6.33 13.66 -9.55
N LYS A 21 -5.54 12.73 -8.96
CA LYS A 21 -5.95 11.33 -8.83
C LYS A 21 -7.08 11.16 -7.82
N ARG A 22 -8.04 10.30 -8.18
CA ARG A 22 -9.14 9.86 -7.31
C ARG A 22 -9.11 8.35 -7.14
N PHE A 23 -9.63 7.87 -6.02
CA PHE A 23 -9.66 6.47 -5.61
C PHE A 23 -11.06 6.06 -5.17
N SER A 24 -11.39 4.79 -5.39
CA SER A 24 -12.65 4.17 -4.97
C SER A 24 -12.66 3.75 -3.50
N LYS A 25 -11.48 3.60 -2.88
CA LYS A 25 -11.32 3.14 -1.49
C LYS A 25 -10.36 4.05 -0.72
N LYS A 26 -10.67 4.35 0.55
CA LYS A 26 -9.86 5.20 1.44
C LYS A 26 -8.42 4.67 1.61
N HIS A 27 -8.25 3.36 1.78
CA HIS A 27 -6.91 2.79 1.98
C HIS A 27 -6.02 2.95 0.73
N HIS A 28 -6.58 2.91 -0.48
CA HIS A 28 -5.83 3.20 -1.71
C HIS A 28 -5.38 4.67 -1.78
N LEU A 29 -6.20 5.61 -1.31
CA LEU A 29 -5.78 7.00 -1.17
C LEU A 29 -4.64 7.12 -0.14
N GLY A 30 -4.74 6.45 1.01
CA GLY A 30 -3.69 6.46 2.03
C GLY A 30 -2.34 5.92 1.51
N THR A 31 -2.33 4.76 0.84
CA THR A 31 -1.10 4.22 0.24
C THR A 31 -0.57 5.09 -0.89
N HIS A 32 -1.45 5.80 -1.61
CA HIS A 32 -1.04 6.79 -2.60
C HIS A 32 -0.40 8.03 -1.96
N LEU A 33 -0.94 8.54 -0.85
CA LEU A 33 -0.36 9.69 -0.15
C LEU A 33 1.05 9.38 0.39
N ASN A 34 1.31 8.14 0.79
CA ASN A 34 2.66 7.70 1.16
C ASN A 34 3.70 7.97 0.06
N TYR A 35 3.32 7.89 -1.22
CA TYR A 35 4.22 8.23 -2.32
C TYR A 35 4.57 9.73 -2.34
N HIS A 36 3.58 10.60 -2.19
CA HIS A 36 3.82 12.04 -2.16
C HIS A 36 4.66 12.48 -0.97
N LEU A 37 4.43 11.87 0.19
CA LEU A 37 5.14 12.19 1.43
C LEU A 37 6.45 11.40 1.59
N ASN A 38 6.82 10.59 0.59
CA ASN A 38 7.97 9.66 0.64
C ASN A 38 7.97 8.73 1.86
N LEU A 39 6.79 8.44 2.41
CA LEU A 39 6.63 7.56 3.56
C LEU A 39 6.66 6.11 3.12
N LYS A 40 7.47 5.30 3.79
CA LYS A 40 7.53 3.86 3.59
C LYS A 40 7.31 3.17 4.95
N PRO A 41 6.05 3.12 5.44
CA PRO A 41 5.75 2.70 6.81
C PRO A 41 5.97 1.21 7.05
N TYR A 42 6.13 0.41 6.00
CA TYR A 42 6.34 -1.03 6.13
C TYR A 42 7.81 -1.34 5.91
N MET A 43 8.49 -1.94 6.89
CA MET A 43 9.90 -2.34 6.76
C MET A 43 10.06 -3.85 6.85
N CYS A 44 11.14 -4.37 6.26
CA CYS A 44 11.59 -5.71 6.56
C CYS A 44 12.05 -5.77 8.03
N LEU A 45 11.66 -6.83 8.73
CA LEU A 45 12.00 -7.07 10.14
C LEU A 45 13.14 -8.09 10.27
N ASN A 46 13.61 -8.65 9.15
CA ASN A 46 14.76 -9.53 9.18
C ASN A 46 16.02 -8.70 9.43
N GLU A 47 16.81 -9.15 10.41
CA GLU A 47 18.12 -8.60 10.73
C GLU A 47 19.00 -8.53 9.48
N GLY A 48 19.59 -7.36 9.21
CA GLY A 48 20.38 -7.11 7.99
C GLY A 48 19.57 -6.71 6.75
N CYS A 49 18.24 -6.57 6.84
CA CYS A 49 17.42 -6.08 5.74
C CYS A 49 16.80 -4.71 6.04
N GLU A 50 17.25 -3.67 5.34
CA GLU A 50 16.75 -2.30 5.49
C GLU A 50 15.67 -1.91 4.46
N GLN A 51 15.11 -2.90 3.74
CA GLN A 51 14.10 -2.61 2.72
C GLN A 51 12.80 -2.08 3.32
N LYS A 52 12.35 -0.93 2.81
CA LYS A 52 11.10 -0.27 3.19
C LYS A 52 10.13 -0.20 2.01
N PHE A 53 8.84 -0.28 2.30
CA PHE A 53 7.74 -0.39 1.34
C PHE A 53 6.61 0.59 1.68
N THR A 54 5.92 1.07 0.65
CA THR A 54 4.73 1.92 0.78
C THR A 54 3.45 1.13 1.05
N GLN A 55 3.48 -0.19 0.80
CA GLN A 55 2.34 -1.10 0.92
C GLN A 55 2.72 -2.39 1.66
N SER A 56 1.81 -2.89 2.50
CA SER A 56 2.01 -4.11 3.30
C SER A 56 2.08 -5.37 2.43
N SER A 57 1.33 -5.43 1.34
CA SER A 57 1.36 -6.54 0.38
C SER A 57 2.75 -6.72 -0.24
N ASN A 58 3.39 -5.61 -0.62
CA ASN A 58 4.73 -5.61 -1.21
C ASN A 58 5.77 -6.07 -0.18
N MET A 59 5.71 -5.54 1.05
CA MET A 59 6.55 -5.99 2.16
C MET A 59 6.38 -7.50 2.39
N ARG A 60 5.14 -8.01 2.47
CA ARG A 60 4.88 -9.43 2.70
C ARG A 60 5.43 -10.32 1.59
N THR A 61 5.31 -9.90 0.34
CA THR A 61 5.90 -10.63 -0.80
C THR A 61 7.42 -10.62 -0.71
N HIS A 62 8.03 -9.49 -0.34
CA HIS A 62 9.46 -9.39 -0.09
C HIS A 62 9.90 -10.32 1.05
N MET A 63 9.22 -10.32 2.20
CA MET A 63 9.59 -11.14 3.36
C MET A 63 9.75 -12.63 3.01
N LYS A 64 8.86 -13.16 2.17
CA LYS A 64 8.92 -14.56 1.71
C LYS A 64 10.15 -14.86 0.86
N LYS A 65 10.67 -13.86 0.15
CA LYS A 65 11.82 -13.95 -0.76
C LYS A 65 13.06 -13.24 -0.22
N CYS A 66 13.02 -12.77 1.03
CA CYS A 66 14.09 -11.97 1.59
C CYS A 66 15.30 -12.88 1.79
N PRO A 67 16.47 -12.52 1.27
CA PRO A 67 17.68 -13.34 1.42
C PRO A 67 18.10 -13.49 2.89
N HIS A 68 17.68 -12.56 3.75
CA HIS A 68 17.95 -12.54 5.19
C HIS A 68 16.88 -13.27 6.02
N ARG A 69 15.91 -13.94 5.38
CA ARG A 69 14.85 -14.67 6.09
C ARG A 69 15.46 -15.83 6.88
N LYS A 70 15.61 -15.66 8.20
CA LYS A 70 15.91 -16.78 9.10
C LYS A 70 14.68 -17.68 9.14
N VAL A 71 14.77 -18.85 8.53
CA VAL A 71 13.76 -19.90 8.71
C VAL A 71 14.06 -20.51 10.07
N GLU A 72 13.33 -20.09 11.09
CA GLU A 72 13.31 -20.81 12.37
C GLU A 72 12.72 -22.20 12.09
N ASN A 73 13.51 -23.23 12.35
CA ASN A 73 13.11 -24.62 12.38
C ASN A 73 12.46 -24.93 13.72
#